data_AF-A0A059CDS7-F1
#
_entry.id   AF-A0A059CDS7-F1
#
_cell.length_a   1.000
_cell.length_b   1.000
_cell.length_c   1.000
_cell.angle_alpha   90.00
_cell.angle_beta   90.00
_cell.angle_gamma   90.00
#
_symmetry.space_group_name_H-M   'P 1'
#
loop_
_entity.id
_entity.type
_entity.pdbx_description
1 polymer ?
#
loop_
_entity_poly.entity_id
_entity_poly.type
_entity_poly.pdbx_seq_one_letter_code
_entity_poly.pdbx_strand_id
1 'polypeptide(L)'
;MIEANFGWFIRSIHQWLASMIVLMIILHVFHVHLPGGFKKPRELTWVIGVVSVVLTASFGVTSYSLPWDQIGYWAVEIVTSVLEAILAIGSSLVELLRGSA
;
A
#
# COMPACT_ATOMS: atom_id res chain seq x y z
N MET A 1 -16.25 -1.23 17.87
CA MET A 1 -16.20 0.23 17.54
C MET A 1 -16.82 1.12 18.60
N ILE A 2 -17.80 0.63 19.36
CA ILE A 2 -18.63 1.45 20.24
C ILE A 2 -18.14 1.38 21.71
N GLU A 3 -17.43 0.31 22.07
CA GLU A 3 -16.94 0.08 23.44
C GLU A 3 -15.69 0.92 23.79
N ALA A 4 -14.80 1.14 22.82
CA ALA A 4 -13.63 1.98 23.01
C ALA A 4 -14.02 3.46 22.90
N ASN A 5 -13.61 4.28 23.87
CA ASN A 5 -13.80 5.72 23.86
C ASN A 5 -13.26 6.32 22.54
N PHE A 6 -14.14 6.99 21.79
CA PHE A 6 -13.84 7.57 20.46
C PHE A 6 -13.32 6.58 19.41
N GLY A 7 -13.52 5.26 19.58
CA GLY A 7 -13.00 4.25 18.65
C GLY A 7 -13.52 4.41 17.21
N TRP A 8 -14.79 4.80 17.05
CA TRP A 8 -15.38 5.09 15.74
C TRP A 8 -14.71 6.27 15.04
N PHE A 9 -14.30 7.30 15.81
CA PHE A 9 -13.68 8.51 15.29
C PHE A 9 -12.26 8.22 14.82
N ILE A 10 -11.47 7.53 15.65
CA ILE A 10 -10.10 7.14 15.31
C ILE A 10 -10.08 6.25 14.06
N ARG A 11 -10.97 5.25 13.99
CA ARG A 11 -11.07 4.37 12.81
C ARG A 11 -11.43 5.15 11.55
N SER A 12 -12.41 6.04 11.64
CA SER A 12 -12.85 6.87 10.52
C SER A 12 -11.72 7.77 10.02
N ILE A 13 -11.04 8.47 10.93
CA ILE A 13 -9.88 9.30 10.59
C ILE A 13 -8.79 8.47 9.92
N HIS A 14 -8.47 7.30 10.46
CA HIS A 14 -7.43 6.45 9.88
C HIS A 14 -7.76 6.05 8.44
N GLN A 15 -9.02 5.67 8.17
CA GLN A 15 -9.48 5.34 6.82
C GLN A 15 -9.41 6.54 5.86
N TRP A 16 -9.85 7.72 6.30
CA TRP A 16 -9.80 8.93 5.47
C TRP A 16 -8.35 9.39 5.21
N LEU A 17 -7.50 9.35 6.24
CA LEU A 17 -6.09 9.73 6.12
C LEU A 17 -5.34 8.78 5.19
N ALA A 18 -5.64 7.47 5.20
CA ALA A 18 -5.03 6.53 4.26
C ALA A 18 -5.30 6.94 2.80
N SER A 19 -6.55 7.26 2.46
CA SER A 19 -6.92 7.75 1.12
C SER A 19 -6.27 9.10 0.79
N MET A 20 -6.20 10.01 1.76
CA MET A 20 -5.56 11.31 1.58
C MET A 20 -4.05 11.21 1.36
N ILE A 21 -3.36 10.30 2.04
CA ILE A 21 -1.92 10.07 1.83
C ILE A 21 -1.65 9.64 0.39
N VAL A 22 -2.43 8.70 -0.16
CA VAL A 22 -2.26 8.25 -1.54
C VAL A 22 -2.53 9.40 -2.53
N LEU A 23 -3.59 10.18 -2.31
CA LEU A 23 -3.88 11.36 -3.13
C LEU A 23 -2.74 12.39 -3.09
N MET A 24 -2.22 12.68 -1.89
CA MET A 24 -1.13 13.63 -1.71
C MET A 24 0.17 13.14 -2.35
N ILE A 25 0.47 11.84 -2.30
CA ILE A 25 1.62 11.25 -2.99
C ILE A 25 1.50 11.45 -4.50
N ILE A 26 0.32 11.18 -5.09
CA ILE A 26 0.09 11.39 -6.52
C ILE A 26 0.35 12.86 -6.90
N LEU A 27 -0.22 13.80 -6.16
CA LEU A 27 0.00 15.23 -6.38
C LEU A 27 1.47 15.63 -6.20
N HIS A 28 2.15 15.08 -5.18
CA HIS A 28 3.56 15.33 -4.91
C HIS A 28 4.45 14.82 -6.04
N VAL A 29 4.16 13.64 -6.59
CA VAL A 29 4.86 13.09 -7.76
C VAL A 29 4.72 14.03 -8.95
N PHE A 30 3.52 14.52 -9.25
CA PHE A 30 3.33 15.52 -10.32
C PHE A 30 4.12 16.81 -10.06
N HIS A 31 4.06 17.31 -8.82
CA HIS A 31 4.79 18.52 -8.42
C HIS A 31 6.31 18.38 -8.56
N VAL A 32 6.88 17.18 -8.34
CA VAL A 32 8.31 16.93 -8.54
C VAL A 32 8.64 16.67 -10.03
N HIS A 33 7.76 15.97 -10.74
CA HIS A 33 8.04 15.52 -12.09
C HIS A 33 7.90 16.65 -13.13
N LEU A 34 6.83 17.45 -13.07
CA LEU A 34 6.56 18.49 -14.06
C LEU A 34 7.66 19.57 -14.13
N PRO A 35 8.22 20.06 -13.01
CA PRO A 35 9.35 21.00 -13.04
C PRO A 35 10.72 20.33 -13.27
N GLY A 36 10.78 18.99 -13.36
CA GLY A 36 12.04 18.25 -13.47
C GLY A 36 12.86 18.21 -12.16
N GLY A 37 12.18 18.26 -11.02
CA GLY A 37 12.78 18.28 -9.68
C GLY A 37 13.66 17.06 -9.37
N PHE A 38 13.45 15.94 -10.06
CA PHE A 38 14.20 14.68 -9.91
C PHE A 38 15.57 14.67 -10.61
N LYS A 39 15.88 15.64 -11.48
CA LYS A 39 17.16 15.71 -12.19
C LYS A 39 18.32 15.96 -11.22
N LYS A 40 19.55 15.71 -11.70
CA LYS A 40 20.80 15.98 -10.97
C LYS A 40 20.75 17.35 -10.25
N PRO A 41 21.17 17.44 -8.98
CA PRO A 41 21.78 16.40 -8.13
C PRO A 41 20.79 15.59 -7.26
N ARG A 42 19.47 15.64 -7.54
CA ARG A 42 18.43 15.10 -6.64
C ARG A 42 17.91 13.71 -7.04
N GLU A 43 18.68 12.95 -7.80
CA GLU A 43 18.30 11.63 -8.32
C GLU A 43 18.08 10.62 -7.18
N LEU A 44 18.92 10.64 -6.14
CA LEU A 44 18.77 9.75 -5.00
C LEU A 44 17.47 10.02 -4.22
N THR A 45 17.12 11.30 -4.04
CA THR A 45 15.85 11.69 -3.42
C THR A 45 14.65 11.16 -4.21
N TRP A 46 14.74 11.18 -5.55
CA TRP A 46 13.70 10.59 -6.40
C TRP A 46 13.58 9.08 -6.21
N VAL A 47 14.70 8.35 -6.16
CA VAL A 47 14.70 6.90 -5.90
C VAL A 47 14.06 6.58 -4.54
N ILE A 48 14.44 7.31 -3.49
CA ILE A 48 13.83 7.17 -2.16
C ILE A 48 12.32 7.45 -2.22
N GLY A 49 11.92 8.46 -2.99
CA GLY A 49 10.51 8.76 -3.27
C GLY A 49 9.77 7.57 -3.88
N VAL A 50 10.31 6.97 -4.96
CA VAL A 50 9.73 5.79 -5.61
C VAL A 50 9.61 4.61 -4.65
N VAL A 51 10.64 4.33 -3.87
CA VAL A 51 10.60 3.27 -2.83
C VAL A 51 9.50 3.56 -1.81
N SER A 52 9.36 4.82 -1.40
CA SER A 52 8.32 5.24 -0.45
C SER A 52 6.91 5.03 -1.01
N VAL A 53 6.68 5.28 -2.31
CA VAL A 53 5.40 4.99 -2.97
C VAL A 53 5.06 3.50 -2.91
N VAL A 54 6.03 2.62 -3.20
CA VAL A 54 5.83 1.16 -3.15
C VAL A 54 5.52 0.70 -1.72
N LEU A 55 6.23 1.25 -0.72
CA LEU A 55 5.96 0.96 0.69
C LEU A 55 4.55 1.42 1.10
N THR A 56 4.13 2.63 0.70
CA THR A 56 2.78 3.12 0.98
C THR A 56 1.69 2.25 0.35
N ALA A 57 1.90 1.79 -0.89
CA ALA A 57 0.97 0.85 -1.54
C ALA A 57 0.89 -0.48 -0.77
N SER A 58 2.04 -0.97 -0.28
CA SER A 58 2.11 -2.19 0.55
C SER A 58 1.38 -2.05 1.89
N PHE A 59 1.49 -0.88 2.53
CA PHE A 59 0.68 -0.54 3.72
C PHE A 59 -0.82 -0.52 3.39
N GLY A 60 -1.20 -0.02 2.21
CA GLY A 60 -2.59 -0.05 1.73
C GLY A 60 -3.15 -1.48 1.67
N VAL A 61 -2.45 -2.40 1.00
CA VAL A 61 -2.86 -3.81 0.89
C VAL A 61 -2.95 -4.48 2.26
N THR A 62 -1.90 -4.32 3.08
CA THR A 62 -1.86 -4.95 4.40
C THR A 62 -2.97 -4.39 5.30
N SER A 63 -3.17 -3.07 5.33
CA SER A 63 -4.20 -2.44 6.16
C SER A 63 -5.63 -2.82 5.77
N TYR A 64 -5.86 -3.04 4.48
CA TYR A 64 -7.16 -3.39 3.94
C TYR A 64 -7.67 -4.76 4.41
N SER A 65 -6.76 -5.66 4.79
CA SER A 65 -7.11 -7.02 5.23
C SER A 65 -7.51 -7.11 6.70
N LEU A 66 -7.03 -6.20 7.56
CA LEU A 66 -7.23 -6.29 9.01
C LEU A 66 -8.68 -6.32 9.48
N PRO A 67 -9.64 -5.59 8.86
CA PRO A 67 -11.05 -5.69 9.26
C PRO A 67 -11.66 -7.07 9.02
N TRP A 68 -11.01 -7.90 8.18
CA TRP A 68 -11.42 -9.27 7.84
C TRP A 68 -12.88 -9.38 7.36
N ASP A 69 -13.31 -8.40 6.56
CA ASP A 69 -14.59 -8.45 5.87
C ASP A 69 -14.45 -9.13 4.50
N GLN A 70 -15.58 -9.40 3.85
CA GLN A 70 -15.60 -10.10 2.56
C GLN A 70 -14.71 -9.41 1.52
N ILE A 71 -14.72 -8.08 1.49
CA ILE A 71 -13.98 -7.32 0.49
C ILE A 71 -12.47 -7.36 0.81
N GLY A 72 -12.08 -7.16 2.08
CA GLY A 72 -10.69 -7.27 2.52
C GLY A 72 -10.08 -8.64 2.28
N TYR A 73 -10.83 -9.70 2.58
CA TYR A 73 -10.41 -11.09 2.37
C TYR A 73 -10.13 -11.37 0.89
N TRP A 74 -11.10 -11.14 0.01
CA TRP A 74 -10.94 -11.42 -1.42
C TRP A 74 -9.90 -10.51 -2.10
N ALA A 75 -9.74 -9.28 -1.62
CA ALA A 75 -8.71 -8.40 -2.15
C ALA A 75 -7.30 -8.95 -1.88
N VAL A 76 -7.01 -9.47 -0.69
CA VAL A 76 -5.71 -10.08 -0.38
C VAL A 76 -5.50 -11.35 -1.20
N GLU A 77 -6.53 -12.18 -1.31
CA GLU A 77 -6.48 -13.42 -2.11
C GLU A 77 -6.06 -13.08 -3.55
N ILE A 78 -6.76 -12.14 -4.19
CA ILE A 78 -6.47 -11.72 -5.57
C ILE A 78 -5.07 -11.13 -5.69
N VAL A 79 -4.68 -10.21 -4.80
CA VAL A 79 -3.38 -9.52 -4.87
C VAL A 79 -2.22 -10.49 -4.70
N THR A 80 -2.32 -11.45 -3.77
CA THR A 80 -1.27 -12.43 -3.53
C THR A 80 -1.19 -13.48 -4.64
N SER A 81 -2.31 -13.91 -5.22
CA SER A 81 -2.32 -14.85 -6.34
C SER A 81 -1.66 -14.31 -7.62
N VAL A 82 -1.49 -13.00 -7.77
CA VAL A 82 -0.71 -12.43 -8.89
C VAL A 82 0.73 -12.98 -8.91
N LEU A 83 1.32 -13.31 -7.75
CA LEU A 83 2.68 -13.83 -7.66
C LEU A 83 2.82 -15.25 -8.22
N GLU A 84 1.73 -16.01 -8.33
CA GLU A 84 1.75 -17.36 -8.93
C GLU A 84 2.18 -17.34 -10.39
N ALA A 85 2.00 -16.21 -11.08
CA ALA A 85 2.43 -16.03 -12.46
C ALA A 85 3.96 -15.98 -12.63
N ILE A 86 4.73 -15.84 -11.54
CA ILE A 86 6.19 -15.82 -11.58
C ILE A 86 6.72 -17.24 -11.78
N LEU A 87 7.47 -17.44 -12.87
CA LEU A 87 8.08 -18.74 -13.18
C LEU A 87 9.06 -19.19 -12.08
N ALA A 88 9.01 -20.48 -11.76
CA ALA A 88 9.87 -21.21 -10.81
C ALA A 88 9.69 -20.89 -9.32
N ILE A 89 9.45 -19.64 -8.92
CA ILE A 89 9.38 -19.24 -7.51
C ILE A 89 8.00 -18.73 -7.06
N GLY A 90 7.02 -18.62 -7.97
CA GLY A 90 5.72 -18.03 -7.68
C GLY A 90 4.96 -18.73 -6.54
N SER A 91 4.87 -20.06 -6.57
CA SER A 91 4.18 -20.84 -5.52
C SER A 91 4.83 -20.66 -4.14
N SER A 92 6.16 -20.71 -4.06
CA SER A 92 6.89 -20.49 -2.80
C SER A 92 6.70 -19.08 -2.24
N LEU A 93 6.58 -18.07 -3.11
CA LEU A 93 6.32 -16.68 -2.69
C LEU A 93 4.91 -16.51 -2.13
N VAL A 94 3.91 -17.13 -2.74
CA VAL A 94 2.54 -17.08 -2.23
C VAL A 94 2.43 -17.76 -0.88
N GLU A 95 3.00 -18.96 -0.73
CA GLU A 95 3.04 -19.69 0.54
C GLU A 95 3.73 -18.87 1.64
N LEU A 96 4.85 -18.21 1.32
CA LEU A 96 5.56 -17.34 2.26
C LEU A 96 4.69 -16.14 2.69
N LEU A 97 3.96 -15.53 1.77
CA LEU A 97 3.13 -14.34 2.05
C LEU A 97 1.85 -14.70 2.81
N ARG A 98 1.23 -15.85 2.52
CA ARG A 98 -0.01 -16.31 3.16
C ARG A 98 0.25 -17.05 4.46
N GLY A 99 1.45 -17.60 4.64
CA GLY A 99 1.85 -18.40 5.80
C GLY A 99 1.46 -19.89 5.69
N SER A 100 0.74 -20.27 4.64
CA SER A 100 0.43 -21.64 4.26
C SER A 100 0.11 -21.73 2.77
N ALA A 101 0.05 -22.96 2.26
CA ALA A 101 -0.50 -23.26 0.94
C ALA A 101 -1.97 -22.82 0.83
#